data_AF-A0A8S1AP63-F1
#
_entry.id   AF-A0A8S1AP63-F1
#
_cell.length_a   1.000
_cell.length_b   1.000
_cell.length_c   1.000
_cell.angle_alpha   90.00
_cell.angle_beta   90.00
_cell.angle_gamma   90.00
#
_symmetry.space_group_name_H-M   'P 1'
#
loop_
_entity.id
_entity.type
_entity.pdbx_description
1 polymer ?
#
loop_
_entity_poly.entity_id
_entity_poly.type
_entity_poly.pdbx_seq_one_letter_code
_entity_poly.pdbx_strand_id
1 'polypeptide(L)'
;MTRTQSLRSVMTLILLHSVLGGQICDLKDEVCLLRGAKNTFKSLVETNHVDPLHVDKITGSIDTFKYEITNSTLSGLKNCEVLVAKYDLEKKTYEIHLQCPALIFDYYYEVEGTLGTTSLNGKGLAAIIIDNYILKFKGIYSKSISEKDQKPRITIQNNNLDATLKGKVAFESKYLISGNKDKVEIAIEYFNSRPEESEKLFRTYILEKYVPILEKEVNTYLSTITLDELISSY
;
A
#
# COMPACT_ATOMS: atom_id res chain seq x y z
N MET A 1 -11.65 -10.29 61.12
CA MET A 1 -11.24 -10.89 59.82
C MET A 1 -12.49 -11.43 59.14
N THR A 2 -13.23 -10.57 58.44
CA THR A 2 -13.25 -10.41 56.96
C THR A 2 -14.02 -11.49 56.20
N ARG A 3 -15.35 -11.37 56.26
CA ARG A 3 -16.30 -11.23 55.14
C ARG A 3 -16.00 -12.04 53.85
N THR A 4 -16.49 -13.27 53.76
CA THR A 4 -16.74 -13.98 52.49
C THR A 4 -18.15 -13.65 52.02
N GLN A 5 -18.26 -12.57 51.24
CA GLN A 5 -19.50 -12.17 50.57
C GLN A 5 -19.21 -12.01 49.07
N SER A 6 -19.96 -12.75 48.26
CA SER A 6 -20.23 -12.48 46.84
C SER A 6 -19.05 -12.51 45.86
N LEU A 7 -18.77 -13.70 45.33
CA LEU A 7 -18.08 -13.89 44.03
C LEU A 7 -18.89 -14.79 43.09
N ARG A 8 -20.23 -14.65 43.13
CA ARG A 8 -21.18 -15.25 42.19
C ARG A 8 -21.73 -14.26 41.14
N SER A 9 -21.17 -13.04 41.02
CA SER A 9 -21.74 -12.00 40.15
C SER A 9 -20.73 -11.17 39.32
N VAL A 10 -19.51 -11.67 39.06
CA VAL A 10 -18.58 -10.98 38.14
C VAL A 10 -18.15 -11.85 36.95
N MET A 11 -18.36 -13.16 36.99
CA MET A 11 -17.99 -14.07 35.89
C MET A 11 -19.04 -14.17 34.77
N THR A 12 -20.16 -13.44 34.87
CA THR A 12 -21.23 -13.42 33.85
C THR A 12 -21.31 -12.08 33.11
N LEU A 13 -20.45 -11.10 33.44
CA LEU A 13 -20.39 -9.80 32.73
C LEU A 13 -19.15 -9.63 31.82
N ILE A 14 -18.24 -10.61 31.78
CA ILE A 14 -17.07 -10.60 30.87
C ILE A 14 -17.32 -11.46 29.61
N LEU A 15 -18.52 -12.02 29.44
CA LEU A 15 -18.94 -12.67 28.20
C LEU A 15 -19.76 -11.77 27.27
N LEU A 16 -19.88 -10.47 27.57
CA LEU A 16 -20.67 -9.51 26.79
C LEU A 16 -19.88 -8.27 26.31
N HIS A 17 -18.55 -8.27 26.42
CA HIS A 17 -17.69 -7.20 25.89
C HIS A 17 -16.66 -7.64 24.83
N SER A 18 -16.60 -8.92 24.46
CA SER A 18 -15.78 -9.38 23.32
C SER A 18 -16.49 -9.32 21.95
N VAL A 19 -17.73 -8.81 21.91
CA VAL A 19 -18.55 -8.63 20.68
C VAL A 19 -18.58 -7.17 20.22
N LEU A 20 -17.81 -6.28 20.86
CA LEU A 20 -17.76 -4.85 20.50
C LEU A 20 -16.49 -4.56 19.72
N GLY A 21 -16.49 -4.90 18.43
CA GLY A 21 -15.55 -4.31 17.47
C GLY A 21 -15.39 -5.06 16.15
N GLY A 22 -15.45 -6.39 16.15
CA GLY A 22 -15.39 -7.20 14.93
C GLY A 22 -16.79 -7.40 14.37
N GLN A 23 -17.20 -6.57 13.41
CA GLN A 23 -18.46 -6.84 12.70
C GLN A 23 -18.27 -8.09 11.83
N ILE A 24 -18.95 -9.15 12.22
CA ILE A 24 -18.90 -10.44 11.58
C ILE A 24 -19.71 -10.36 10.26
N CYS A 25 -19.04 -10.46 9.09
CA CYS A 25 -19.65 -10.20 7.77
C CYS A 25 -19.99 -11.47 6.98
N ASP A 26 -21.22 -11.56 6.43
CA ASP A 26 -21.54 -12.48 5.33
C ASP A 26 -20.71 -12.07 4.10
N LEU A 27 -20.16 -13.05 3.41
CA LEU A 27 -19.32 -12.86 2.24
C LEU A 27 -20.07 -12.39 1.01
N LYS A 28 -21.40 -12.52 1.01
CA LYS A 28 -22.27 -11.93 -0.01
C LYS A 28 -22.71 -10.51 0.35
N ASP A 29 -22.50 -10.10 1.60
CA ASP A 29 -22.77 -8.73 2.04
C ASP A 29 -21.59 -7.83 1.67
N GLU A 30 -21.59 -7.36 0.42
CA GLU A 30 -20.58 -6.44 -0.11
C GLU A 30 -20.44 -5.16 0.75
N VAL A 31 -21.52 -4.70 1.38
CA VAL A 31 -21.52 -3.51 2.23
C VAL A 31 -20.77 -3.78 3.53
N CYS A 32 -21.00 -4.94 4.14
CA CYS A 32 -20.26 -5.37 5.32
C CYS A 32 -18.78 -5.59 5.00
N LEU A 33 -18.46 -6.31 3.92
CA LEU A 33 -17.08 -6.55 3.49
C LEU A 33 -16.32 -5.26 3.20
N LEU A 34 -16.95 -4.29 2.52
CA LEU A 34 -16.36 -2.99 2.28
C LEU A 34 -16.08 -2.24 3.59
N ARG A 35 -17.01 -2.26 4.55
CA ARG A 35 -16.81 -1.64 5.87
C ARG A 35 -15.67 -2.33 6.64
N GLY A 36 -15.63 -3.65 6.62
CA GLY A 36 -14.54 -4.45 7.21
C GLY A 36 -13.21 -4.07 6.61
N ALA A 37 -13.10 -4.08 5.28
CA ALA A 37 -11.89 -3.70 4.57
C ALA A 37 -11.45 -2.25 4.87
N LYS A 38 -12.39 -1.30 4.97
CA LYS A 38 -12.09 0.09 5.39
C LYS A 38 -11.47 0.15 6.78
N ASN A 39 -12.05 -0.57 7.74
CA ASN A 39 -11.54 -0.61 9.12
C ASN A 39 -10.17 -1.30 9.20
N THR A 40 -10.02 -2.46 8.55
CA THR A 40 -8.76 -3.21 8.46
C THR A 40 -7.67 -2.37 7.81
N PHE A 41 -7.97 -1.69 6.69
CA PHE A 41 -7.01 -0.82 6.03
C PHE A 41 -6.58 0.34 6.93
N LYS A 42 -7.55 1.01 7.59
CA LYS A 42 -7.27 2.07 8.56
C LYS A 42 -6.37 1.59 9.69
N SER A 43 -6.66 0.44 10.29
CA SER A 43 -5.82 -0.13 11.33
C SER A 43 -4.43 -0.47 10.82
N LEU A 44 -4.30 -1.09 9.64
CA LEU A 44 -3.01 -1.41 9.03
C LEU A 44 -2.15 -0.14 8.87
N VAL A 45 -2.72 0.95 8.34
CA VAL A 45 -1.96 2.21 8.15
C VAL A 45 -1.65 2.96 9.45
N GLU A 46 -2.41 2.74 10.51
CA GLU A 46 -2.16 3.35 11.82
C GLU A 46 -1.17 2.55 12.68
N THR A 47 -1.16 1.21 12.57
CA THR A 47 -0.35 0.33 13.42
C THR A 47 0.94 -0.13 12.78
N ASN A 48 1.03 -0.12 11.45
CA ASN A 48 2.21 -0.58 10.73
C ASN A 48 2.93 0.59 10.06
N HIS A 49 4.22 0.40 9.79
CA HIS A 49 5.04 1.36 9.04
C HIS A 49 4.78 1.25 7.53
N VAL A 50 3.51 1.31 7.13
CA VAL A 50 3.08 1.28 5.72
C VAL A 50 2.89 2.67 5.12
N ASP A 51 3.05 3.72 5.92
CA ASP A 51 3.10 5.10 5.44
C ASP A 51 4.05 5.93 6.34
N PRO A 52 5.26 6.27 5.86
CA PRO A 52 5.80 5.97 4.54
C PRO A 52 6.27 4.51 4.39
N LEU A 53 6.13 3.94 3.20
CA LEU A 53 6.90 2.77 2.80
C LEU A 53 8.30 3.19 2.37
N HIS A 54 9.31 2.37 2.64
CA HIS A 54 10.71 2.68 2.36
C HIS A 54 11.39 1.63 1.47
N VAL A 55 12.16 2.09 0.49
CA VAL A 55 13.03 1.25 -0.35
C VAL A 55 14.42 1.90 -0.42
N ASP A 56 15.45 1.15 -0.03
CA ASP A 56 16.82 1.67 0.04
C ASP A 56 17.40 2.00 -1.33
N LYS A 57 17.14 1.15 -2.33
CA LYS A 57 17.74 1.28 -3.67
C LYS A 57 16.86 0.68 -4.75
N ILE A 58 16.66 1.43 -5.82
CA ILE A 58 16.03 1.00 -7.07
C ILE A 58 16.96 1.41 -8.20
N THR A 59 17.36 0.46 -9.04
CA THR A 59 18.19 0.73 -10.23
C THR A 59 17.49 0.24 -11.49
N GLY A 60 17.78 0.88 -12.61
CA GLY A 60 17.31 0.43 -13.91
C GLY A 60 17.79 1.30 -15.05
N SER A 61 17.24 1.02 -16.22
CA SER A 61 17.54 1.75 -17.44
C SER A 61 16.32 1.81 -18.34
N ILE A 62 16.12 2.96 -18.97
CA ILE A 62 15.14 3.17 -20.05
C ILE A 62 15.98 3.56 -21.28
N ASP A 63 16.07 2.65 -22.25
CA ASP A 63 16.97 2.78 -23.40
C ASP A 63 18.43 3.06 -22.99
N THR A 64 18.94 4.26 -23.26
CA THR A 64 20.29 4.70 -22.89
C THR A 64 20.35 5.46 -21.56
N PHE A 65 19.19 5.77 -20.98
CA PHE A 65 19.06 6.51 -19.73
C PHE A 65 19.10 5.54 -18.54
N LYS A 66 20.20 5.57 -17.78
CA LYS A 66 20.37 4.81 -16.54
C LYS A 66 19.95 5.67 -15.37
N TYR A 67 19.32 5.04 -14.39
CA TYR A 67 18.94 5.69 -13.15
C TYR A 67 19.24 4.80 -11.95
N GLU A 68 19.63 5.46 -10.88
CA GLU A 68 19.72 4.94 -9.54
C GLU A 68 18.89 5.85 -8.63
N ILE A 69 17.96 5.24 -7.92
CA ILE A 69 17.13 5.87 -6.91
C ILE A 69 17.54 5.28 -5.57
N THR A 70 17.81 6.13 -4.59
CA THR A 70 18.20 5.70 -3.24
C THR A 70 17.37 6.40 -2.18
N ASN A 71 17.26 5.74 -1.02
CA ASN A 71 16.57 6.24 0.17
C ASN A 71 15.17 6.79 -0.19
N SER A 72 14.41 5.97 -0.91
CA SER A 72 13.14 6.39 -1.48
C SER A 72 11.96 6.01 -0.60
N THR A 73 11.02 6.92 -0.46
CA THR A 73 9.81 6.72 0.35
C THR A 73 8.56 6.94 -0.47
N LEU A 74 7.54 6.11 -0.23
CA LEU A 74 6.20 6.29 -0.78
C LEU A 74 5.24 6.61 0.38
N SER A 75 4.68 7.80 0.35
CA SER A 75 3.80 8.33 1.40
C SER A 75 2.40 8.63 0.87
N GLY A 76 1.44 8.74 1.78
CA GLY A 76 0.05 9.11 1.47
C GLY A 76 -0.93 7.94 1.43
N LEU A 77 -0.45 6.71 1.63
CA LEU A 77 -1.29 5.51 1.72
C LEU A 77 -2.33 5.60 2.85
N LYS A 78 -1.99 6.27 3.97
CA LYS A 78 -2.91 6.46 5.10
C LYS A 78 -4.13 7.32 4.77
N ASN A 79 -4.04 8.11 3.69
CA ASN A 79 -5.13 8.98 3.23
C ASN A 79 -6.00 8.30 2.18
N CYS A 80 -5.67 7.07 1.75
CA CYS A 80 -6.46 6.38 0.75
C CYS A 80 -7.78 5.84 1.34
N GLU A 81 -8.81 5.80 0.51
CA GLU A 81 -10.10 5.20 0.84
C GLU A 81 -10.27 3.87 0.10
N VAL A 82 -10.76 2.84 0.79
CA VAL A 82 -11.18 1.60 0.14
C VAL A 82 -12.50 1.83 -0.59
N LEU A 83 -12.49 1.71 -1.91
CA LEU A 83 -13.68 1.85 -2.76
C LEU A 83 -14.39 0.52 -3.00
N VAL A 84 -13.62 -0.55 -3.15
CA VAL A 84 -14.12 -1.89 -3.48
C VAL A 84 -13.39 -2.90 -2.61
N ALA A 85 -14.14 -3.86 -2.07
CA ALA A 85 -13.60 -5.05 -1.45
C ALA A 85 -14.44 -6.26 -1.86
N LYS A 86 -13.83 -7.19 -2.58
CA LYS A 86 -14.48 -8.43 -3.05
C LYS A 86 -13.60 -9.62 -2.71
N TYR A 87 -14.24 -10.69 -2.26
CA TYR A 87 -13.59 -11.95 -1.92
C TYR A 87 -14.38 -13.10 -2.55
N ASP A 88 -13.70 -13.98 -3.27
CA ASP A 88 -14.24 -15.22 -3.82
C ASP A 88 -13.63 -16.39 -3.04
N LEU A 89 -14.44 -17.05 -2.21
CA LEU A 89 -13.97 -18.17 -1.38
C LEU A 89 -13.59 -19.41 -2.18
N GLU A 90 -14.33 -19.68 -3.26
CA GLU A 90 -14.18 -20.90 -4.03
C GLU A 90 -12.87 -20.84 -4.80
N LYS A 91 -12.60 -19.69 -5.43
CA LYS A 91 -11.35 -19.43 -6.16
C LYS A 91 -10.23 -18.95 -5.25
N LYS A 92 -10.54 -18.58 -4.02
CA LYS A 92 -9.63 -17.96 -3.04
C LYS A 92 -8.96 -16.71 -3.60
N THR A 93 -9.73 -15.89 -4.30
CA THR A 93 -9.25 -14.63 -4.91
C THR A 93 -9.82 -13.43 -4.20
N TYR A 94 -9.11 -12.30 -4.26
CA TYR A 94 -9.59 -11.03 -3.76
C TYR A 94 -9.41 -9.90 -4.79
N GLU A 95 -10.21 -8.85 -4.64
CA GLU A 95 -10.08 -7.59 -5.36
C GLU A 95 -10.33 -6.43 -4.39
N ILE A 96 -9.31 -5.61 -4.17
CA ILE A 96 -9.37 -4.40 -3.35
C ILE A 96 -9.01 -3.19 -4.20
N HIS A 97 -9.84 -2.16 -4.20
CA HIS A 97 -9.53 -0.88 -4.84
C HIS A 97 -9.33 0.21 -3.79
N LEU A 98 -8.21 0.91 -3.87
CA LEU A 98 -7.90 2.08 -3.05
C LEU A 98 -7.94 3.33 -3.93
N GLN A 99 -8.63 4.37 -3.48
CA GLN A 99 -8.50 5.71 -4.05
C GLN A 99 -7.64 6.56 -3.14
N CYS A 100 -6.49 6.98 -3.64
CA CYS A 100 -5.54 7.79 -2.93
C CYS A 100 -5.65 9.24 -3.41
N PRO A 101 -6.00 10.21 -2.53
CA PRO A 101 -6.11 11.62 -2.91
C PRO A 101 -4.79 12.18 -3.43
N ALA A 102 -3.67 11.80 -2.79
CA ALA A 102 -2.32 12.12 -3.21
C ALA A 102 -1.36 11.03 -2.72
N LEU A 103 -0.47 10.57 -3.60
CA LEU A 103 0.72 9.80 -3.25
C LEU A 103 1.95 10.64 -3.51
N ILE A 104 2.90 10.62 -2.58
CA ILE A 104 4.16 11.36 -2.68
C ILE A 104 5.30 10.37 -2.64
N PHE A 105 6.07 10.33 -3.72
CA PHE A 105 7.28 9.54 -3.83
C PHE A 105 8.50 10.45 -3.69
N ASP A 106 9.16 10.40 -2.55
CA ASP A 106 10.36 11.18 -2.25
C ASP A 106 11.61 10.32 -2.44
N TYR A 107 12.66 10.87 -3.05
CA TYR A 107 13.84 10.07 -3.36
C TYR A 107 15.09 10.90 -3.66
N TYR A 108 16.23 10.26 -3.46
CA TYR A 108 17.49 10.69 -4.05
C TYR A 108 17.68 10.01 -5.40
N TYR A 109 18.07 10.77 -6.41
CA TYR A 109 18.36 10.24 -7.74
C TYR A 109 19.82 10.45 -8.12
N GLU A 110 20.34 9.53 -8.93
CA GLU A 110 21.52 9.67 -9.74
C GLU A 110 21.19 9.14 -11.14
N VAL A 111 21.39 9.95 -12.17
CA VAL A 111 21.01 9.63 -13.54
C VAL A 111 22.14 9.93 -14.51
N GLU A 112 22.27 9.08 -15.52
CA GLU A 112 23.26 9.21 -16.58
C GLU A 112 22.71 8.64 -17.89
N GLY A 113 22.87 9.38 -19.00
CA GLY A 113 22.58 8.87 -20.33
C GLY A 113 21.90 9.91 -21.21
N THR A 114 21.04 9.44 -22.11
CA THR A 114 20.31 10.30 -23.04
C THR A 114 18.81 10.03 -22.96
N LEU A 115 18.02 11.09 -22.75
CA LEU A 115 16.57 11.06 -22.85
C LEU A 115 16.17 11.76 -24.15
N GLY A 116 15.74 10.98 -25.15
CA GLY A 116 15.56 11.48 -26.51
C GLY A 116 16.90 11.96 -27.10
N THR A 117 17.00 13.25 -27.42
CA THR A 117 18.24 13.89 -27.91
C THR A 117 19.04 14.59 -26.80
N THR A 118 18.53 14.59 -25.56
CA THR A 118 19.12 15.36 -24.47
C THR A 118 19.99 14.46 -23.59
N SER A 119 21.29 14.71 -23.57
CA SER A 119 22.20 14.05 -22.63
C SER A 119 21.98 14.61 -21.22
N LEU A 120 21.62 13.73 -20.28
CA LEU A 120 21.33 14.03 -18.89
C LEU A 120 22.38 13.37 -18.00
N ASN A 121 22.91 14.16 -17.07
CA ASN A 121 23.75 13.68 -15.99
C ASN A 121 23.45 14.53 -14.74
N GLY A 122 23.18 13.89 -13.63
CA GLY A 122 22.93 14.62 -12.41
C GLY A 122 22.53 13.75 -11.24
N LYS A 123 22.66 14.33 -10.05
CA LYS A 123 22.20 13.73 -8.80
C LYS A 123 21.56 14.78 -7.91
N GLY A 124 20.54 14.38 -7.18
CA GLY A 124 19.76 15.32 -6.38
C GLY A 124 18.63 14.67 -5.60
N LEU A 125 17.84 15.53 -4.98
CA LEU A 125 16.58 15.21 -4.32
C LEU A 125 15.43 15.60 -5.24
N ALA A 126 14.48 14.68 -5.40
CA ALA A 126 13.28 14.89 -6.19
C ALA A 126 12.06 14.29 -5.50
N ALA A 127 10.89 14.68 -5.98
CA ALA A 127 9.62 14.11 -5.61
C ALA A 127 8.75 13.87 -6.85
N ILE A 128 7.94 12.81 -6.81
CA ILE A 128 6.82 12.60 -7.74
C ILE A 128 5.54 12.66 -6.92
N ILE A 129 4.65 13.59 -7.28
CA ILE A 129 3.34 13.75 -6.67
C ILE A 129 2.30 13.21 -7.64
N ILE A 130 1.47 12.29 -7.18
CA ILE A 130 0.41 11.66 -7.98
C ILE A 130 -0.93 11.93 -7.31
N ASP A 131 -1.73 12.77 -7.95
CA ASP A 131 -3.05 13.15 -7.46
C ASP A 131 -4.12 12.19 -7.95
N ASN A 132 -5.08 11.89 -7.06
CA ASN A 132 -6.28 11.10 -7.33
C ASN A 132 -5.95 9.81 -8.10
N TYR A 133 -5.28 8.89 -7.43
CA TYR A 133 -4.77 7.66 -8.00
C TYR A 133 -5.57 6.46 -7.50
N ILE A 134 -6.06 5.63 -8.42
CA ILE A 134 -6.80 4.41 -8.06
C ILE A 134 -5.85 3.22 -8.17
N LEU A 135 -5.50 2.62 -7.04
CA LEU A 135 -4.74 1.37 -6.95
C LEU A 135 -5.73 0.20 -6.91
N LYS A 136 -5.54 -0.80 -7.75
CA LYS A 136 -6.37 -2.01 -7.80
C LYS A 136 -5.50 -3.22 -7.54
N PHE A 137 -5.69 -3.82 -6.38
CA PHE A 137 -5.01 -5.02 -5.96
C PHE A 137 -5.90 -6.23 -6.24
N LYS A 138 -5.37 -7.19 -7.00
CA LYS A 138 -6.04 -8.47 -7.28
C LYS A 138 -5.08 -9.60 -7.03
N GLY A 139 -5.52 -10.63 -6.34
CA GLY A 139 -4.62 -11.72 -6.02
C GLY A 139 -5.32 -12.94 -5.47
N ILE A 140 -4.49 -13.86 -5.02
CA ILE A 140 -4.88 -15.12 -4.41
C ILE A 140 -4.51 -15.06 -2.93
N TYR A 141 -5.38 -15.58 -2.09
CA TYR A 141 -5.10 -15.80 -0.68
C TYR A 141 -5.19 -17.28 -0.33
N SER A 142 -4.55 -17.66 0.76
CA SER A 142 -4.69 -18.98 1.35
C SER A 142 -5.22 -18.87 2.78
N LYS A 143 -5.74 -19.97 3.29
CA LYS A 143 -6.11 -20.13 4.69
C LYS A 143 -5.10 -21.08 5.32
N SER A 144 -4.56 -20.71 6.47
CA SER A 144 -3.65 -21.55 7.26
C SER A 144 -4.11 -21.59 8.71
N ILE A 145 -3.81 -22.69 9.42
CA ILE A 145 -4.02 -22.78 10.86
C ILE A 145 -2.75 -22.30 11.54
N SER A 146 -2.86 -21.31 12.41
CA SER A 146 -1.71 -20.82 13.17
C SER A 146 -1.24 -21.87 14.17
N GLU A 147 0.06 -22.15 14.18
CA GLU A 147 0.64 -23.10 15.15
C GLU A 147 0.53 -22.58 16.60
N LYS A 148 0.46 -21.26 16.80
CA LYS A 148 0.47 -20.61 18.12
C LYS A 148 -0.84 -20.80 18.89
N ASP A 149 -1.98 -20.65 18.22
CA ASP A 149 -3.31 -20.63 18.83
C ASP A 149 -4.31 -21.58 18.17
N GLN A 150 -3.89 -22.34 17.15
CA GLN A 150 -4.72 -23.26 16.38
C GLN A 150 -5.92 -22.58 15.69
N LYS A 151 -5.85 -21.26 15.44
CA LYS A 151 -6.91 -20.52 14.78
C LYS A 151 -6.61 -20.29 13.29
N PRO A 152 -7.65 -20.31 12.42
CA PRO A 152 -7.49 -20.03 11.00
C PRO A 152 -7.12 -18.56 10.75
N ARG A 153 -6.20 -18.32 9.81
CA ARG A 153 -5.74 -17.00 9.36
C ARG A 153 -5.64 -16.95 7.85
N ILE A 154 -5.65 -15.74 7.30
CA ILE A 154 -5.48 -15.49 5.87
C ILE A 154 -4.02 -15.13 5.58
N THR A 155 -3.51 -15.59 4.45
CA THR A 155 -2.20 -15.15 3.92
C THR A 155 -2.35 -14.85 2.44
N ILE A 156 -2.02 -13.62 2.05
CA ILE A 156 -1.88 -13.21 0.65
C ILE A 156 -0.71 -13.98 0.03
N GLN A 157 -0.97 -14.67 -1.07
CA GLN A 157 0.02 -15.51 -1.77
C GLN A 157 0.67 -14.77 -2.93
N ASN A 158 -0.11 -13.93 -3.60
CA ASN A 158 0.34 -13.05 -4.65
C ASN A 158 -0.58 -11.85 -4.72
N ASN A 159 -0.06 -10.79 -5.33
CA ASN A 159 -0.78 -9.56 -5.53
C ASN A 159 -0.37 -8.93 -6.85
N ASN A 160 -1.34 -8.73 -7.73
CA ASN A 160 -1.18 -7.96 -8.96
C ASN A 160 -1.72 -6.55 -8.70
N LEU A 161 -0.89 -5.56 -8.99
CA LEU A 161 -1.28 -4.16 -8.92
C LEU A 161 -1.58 -3.65 -10.35
N ASP A 162 -2.81 -3.21 -10.55
CA ASP A 162 -3.17 -2.28 -11.62
C ASP A 162 -3.36 -0.89 -11.00
N ALA A 163 -3.09 0.16 -11.76
CA ALA A 163 -3.30 1.51 -11.27
C ALA A 163 -3.83 2.42 -12.37
N THR A 164 -4.69 3.36 -11.98
CA THR A 164 -5.34 4.28 -12.90
C THR A 164 -5.21 5.70 -12.39
N LEU A 165 -4.57 6.56 -13.18
CA LEU A 165 -4.52 8.00 -12.96
C LEU A 165 -5.88 8.64 -13.23
N LYS A 166 -6.44 9.34 -12.23
CA LYS A 166 -7.62 10.20 -12.39
C LYS A 166 -7.30 11.68 -12.22
N GLY A 167 -6.17 12.00 -11.60
CA GLY A 167 -5.67 13.37 -11.45
C GLY A 167 -4.45 13.63 -12.32
N LYS A 168 -3.40 14.16 -11.68
CA LYS A 168 -2.17 14.62 -12.34
C LYS A 168 -0.96 13.91 -11.76
N VAL A 169 0.11 13.86 -12.54
CA VAL A 169 1.45 13.50 -12.06
C VAL A 169 2.32 14.73 -12.19
N ALA A 170 3.04 15.07 -11.13
CA ALA A 170 3.98 16.17 -11.11
C ALA A 170 5.34 15.68 -10.61
N PHE A 171 6.37 15.93 -11.41
CA PHE A 171 7.77 15.74 -11.07
C PHE A 171 8.32 17.06 -10.54
N GLU A 172 8.93 17.01 -9.37
CA GLU A 172 9.53 18.17 -8.70
C GLU A 172 10.99 17.87 -8.38
N SER A 173 11.89 18.81 -8.68
CA SER A 173 13.23 18.81 -8.09
C SER A 173 13.20 19.64 -6.82
N LYS A 174 13.62 19.03 -5.71
CA LYS A 174 13.79 19.74 -4.44
C LYS A 174 15.18 20.37 -4.36
N TYR A 175 16.21 19.65 -4.82
CA TYR A 175 17.58 20.13 -4.77
C TYR A 175 18.49 19.37 -5.74
N LEU A 176 19.30 20.09 -6.51
CA LEU A 176 20.35 19.50 -7.34
C LEU A 176 21.67 19.47 -6.56
N ILE A 177 22.23 18.29 -6.32
CA ILE A 177 23.53 18.13 -5.65
C ILE A 177 24.66 18.35 -6.66
N SER A 178 24.51 17.82 -7.87
CA SER A 178 25.41 18.14 -9.00
C SER A 178 24.75 17.83 -10.34
N GLY A 179 25.16 18.54 -11.38
CA GLY A 179 24.65 18.39 -12.74
C GLY A 179 24.38 19.75 -13.38
N ASN A 180 23.86 19.77 -14.60
CA ASN A 180 23.43 21.00 -15.26
C ASN A 180 21.94 21.24 -14.93
N LYS A 181 21.65 22.34 -14.23
CA LYS A 181 20.30 22.69 -13.77
C LYS A 181 19.31 22.81 -14.92
N ASP A 182 19.68 23.52 -15.99
CA ASP A 182 18.83 23.72 -17.16
C ASP A 182 18.42 22.38 -17.79
N LYS A 183 19.35 21.42 -17.84
CA LYS A 183 19.07 20.07 -18.35
C LYS A 183 18.12 19.27 -17.46
N VAL A 184 18.23 19.42 -16.14
CA VAL A 184 17.32 18.76 -15.20
C VAL A 184 15.93 19.37 -15.27
N GLU A 185 15.83 20.69 -15.42
CA GLU A 185 14.55 21.37 -15.64
C GLU A 185 13.89 20.89 -16.95
N ILE A 186 14.65 20.79 -18.05
CA ILE A 186 14.15 20.21 -19.32
C ILE A 186 13.63 18.78 -19.13
N ALA A 187 14.32 17.96 -18.33
CA ALA A 187 13.88 16.59 -18.05
C ALA A 187 12.56 16.58 -17.24
N ILE A 188 12.44 17.45 -16.25
CA ILE A 188 11.21 17.60 -15.45
C ILE A 188 10.04 18.07 -16.33
N GLU A 189 10.27 19.07 -17.18
CA GLU A 189 9.28 19.54 -18.16
C GLU A 189 8.90 18.43 -19.15
N TYR A 190 9.86 17.61 -19.58
CA TYR A 190 9.60 16.46 -20.44
C TYR A 190 8.60 15.48 -19.80
N PHE A 191 8.80 15.12 -18.53
CA PHE A 191 7.89 14.21 -17.82
C PHE A 191 6.54 14.88 -17.51
N ASN A 192 6.54 16.12 -17.02
CA ASN A 192 5.32 16.86 -16.69
C ASN A 192 4.43 17.15 -17.91
N SER A 193 5.02 17.27 -19.10
CA SER A 193 4.27 17.42 -20.36
C SER A 193 3.68 16.10 -20.89
N ARG A 194 4.03 14.96 -20.30
CA ARG A 194 3.57 13.60 -20.70
C ARG A 194 3.11 12.80 -19.48
N PRO A 195 2.01 13.20 -18.82
CA PRO A 195 1.61 12.60 -17.55
C PRO A 195 1.27 11.11 -17.66
N GLU A 196 0.64 10.66 -18.76
CA GLU A 196 0.29 9.24 -18.95
C GLU A 196 1.53 8.35 -19.16
N GLU A 197 2.48 8.79 -19.98
CA GLU A 197 3.74 8.06 -20.18
C GLU A 197 4.57 8.02 -18.90
N SER A 198 4.61 9.15 -18.20
CA SER A 198 5.37 9.28 -16.95
C SER A 198 4.75 8.44 -15.82
N GLU A 199 3.42 8.40 -15.73
CA GLU A 199 2.72 7.48 -14.82
C GLU A 199 3.04 6.03 -15.13
N LYS A 200 3.03 5.64 -16.42
CA LYS A 200 3.35 4.27 -16.82
C LYS A 200 4.78 3.90 -16.41
N LEU A 201 5.75 4.80 -16.65
CA LEU A 201 7.13 4.59 -16.22
C LEU A 201 7.23 4.48 -14.70
N PHE A 202 6.60 5.40 -13.96
CA PHE A 202 6.56 5.36 -12.50
C PHE A 202 5.97 4.03 -12.01
N ARG A 203 4.84 3.61 -12.56
CA ARG A 203 4.16 2.37 -12.17
C ARG A 203 5.09 1.16 -12.37
N THR A 204 5.61 0.99 -13.58
CA THR A 204 6.41 -0.18 -13.96
C THR A 204 7.75 -0.23 -13.23
N TYR A 205 8.45 0.89 -13.12
CA TYR A 205 9.83 0.88 -12.65
C TYR A 205 9.99 1.18 -11.16
N ILE A 206 9.02 1.88 -10.56
CA ILE A 206 9.11 2.38 -9.19
C ILE A 206 8.03 1.73 -8.33
N LEU A 207 6.74 1.91 -8.65
CA LEU A 207 5.64 1.47 -7.80
C LEU A 207 5.63 -0.05 -7.58
N GLU A 208 5.95 -0.83 -8.62
CA GLU A 208 6.08 -2.29 -8.51
C GLU A 208 7.12 -2.74 -7.47
N LYS A 209 8.12 -1.91 -7.14
CA LYS A 209 9.11 -2.22 -6.09
C LYS A 209 8.54 -2.12 -4.68
N TYR A 210 7.45 -1.37 -4.50
CA TYR A 210 6.76 -1.22 -3.21
C TYR A 210 5.74 -2.33 -2.95
N VAL A 211 5.24 -2.99 -3.99
CA VAL A 211 4.19 -4.03 -3.85
C VAL A 211 4.62 -5.17 -2.91
N PRO A 212 5.83 -5.76 -3.01
CA PRO A 212 6.25 -6.83 -2.11
C PRO A 212 6.38 -6.38 -0.65
N ILE A 213 6.73 -5.11 -0.42
CA ILE A 213 6.84 -4.55 0.93
C ILE A 213 5.44 -4.40 1.52
N LEU A 214 4.51 -3.80 0.76
CA LEU A 214 3.13 -3.69 1.19
C LEU A 214 2.49 -5.06 1.45
N GLU A 215 2.75 -6.04 0.58
CA GLU A 215 2.27 -7.41 0.77
C GLU A 215 2.81 -8.04 2.06
N LYS A 216 4.11 -7.85 2.34
CA LYS A 216 4.72 -8.32 3.59
C LYS A 216 4.07 -7.67 4.81
N GLU A 217 3.82 -6.38 4.79
CA GLU A 217 3.19 -5.65 5.90
C GLU A 217 1.73 -6.09 6.10
N VAL A 218 0.97 -6.25 5.00
CA VAL A 218 -0.39 -6.79 5.03
C VAL A 218 -0.39 -8.20 5.62
N ASN A 219 0.49 -9.09 5.17
CA ASN A 219 0.59 -10.46 5.71
C ASN A 219 1.02 -10.48 7.18
N THR A 220 1.91 -9.58 7.58
CA THR A 220 2.31 -9.42 8.99
C THR A 220 1.10 -9.03 9.83
N TYR A 221 0.31 -8.07 9.38
CA TYR A 221 -0.92 -7.66 10.07
C TYR A 221 -1.97 -8.78 10.09
N LEU A 222 -2.26 -9.43 8.95
CA LEU A 222 -3.21 -10.53 8.86
C LEU A 222 -2.80 -11.74 9.71
N SER A 223 -1.51 -11.94 9.98
CA SER A 223 -1.05 -12.98 10.90
C SER A 223 -1.47 -12.74 12.35
N THR A 224 -1.89 -11.51 12.70
CA THR A 224 -2.39 -11.15 14.03
C THR A 224 -3.90 -11.29 14.16
N ILE A 225 -4.65 -11.31 13.04
CA ILE A 225 -6.12 -11.39 13.02
C ILE A 225 -6.60 -12.77 12.56
N THR A 226 -7.59 -13.31 13.25
CA THR A 226 -8.18 -14.61 12.93
C THR A 226 -9.25 -14.46 11.85
N LEU A 227 -9.54 -15.55 11.13
CA LEU A 227 -10.54 -15.53 10.07
C LEU A 227 -11.93 -15.12 10.59
N ASP A 228 -12.31 -15.59 11.78
CA ASP A 228 -13.61 -15.29 12.40
C ASP A 228 -13.73 -13.82 12.83
N GLU A 229 -12.61 -13.14 13.09
CA GLU A 229 -12.58 -11.69 13.35
C GLU A 229 -12.69 -10.87 12.05
N LEU A 230 -12.35 -11.47 10.90
CA LEU A 230 -12.42 -10.82 9.59
C LEU A 230 -13.78 -11.03 8.90
N ILE A 231 -14.34 -12.24 9.01
CA ILE A 231 -15.50 -12.71 8.24
C ILE A 231 -16.36 -13.63 9.11
N SER A 232 -17.69 -13.61 8.94
CA SER A 232 -18.57 -14.57 9.62
C SER A 232 -18.36 -15.99 9.15
N SER A 233 -18.07 -16.87 10.10
CA SER A 233 -18.05 -18.31 9.86
C SER A 233 -19.40 -18.79 9.33
N TYR A 234 -19.30 -19.52 8.23
CA TYR A 234 -20.23 -20.44 7.54
C TYR A 234 -21.43 -20.99 8.33
#